data_AF-A0A967J970-F1
#
_entry.id   AF-A0A967J970-F1
#
_cell.length_a   1.000
_cell.length_b   1.000
_cell.length_c   1.000
_cell.angle_alpha   90.00
_cell.angle_beta   90.00
_cell.angle_gamma   90.00
#
_symmetry.space_group_name_H-M   'P 1'
#
loop_
_entity.id
_entity.type
_entity.pdbx_description
1 polymer ?
#
loop_
_entity_poly.entity_id
_entity_poly.type
_entity_poly.pdbx_seq_one_letter_code
_entity_poly.pdbx_strand_id
1 'polypeptide(L)'
;HGRIPLTGVFPLAPSLDTVGPIAGTVEDLSLAYRVMAGYDPLDPWSRHQPLVEPHGPRPDLRGLRVGIPVRWLDDAAVSEPVAVAFAEAM
;
A
#
# COMPACT_ATOMS: atom_id res chain seq x y z
N HIS A 1 -8.52 4.07 3.49
CA HIS A 1 -8.22 2.97 4.44
C HIS A 1 -9.38 1.97 4.45
N GLY A 2 -9.25 0.84 5.14
CA GLY A 2 -10.35 -0.13 5.32
C GLY A 2 -10.42 -1.27 4.30
N ARG A 3 -9.30 -1.60 3.64
CA ARG A 3 -9.24 -2.74 2.69
C ARG A 3 -8.98 -4.08 3.39
N ILE A 4 -8.11 -4.06 4.39
CA ILE A 4 -7.91 -5.16 5.33
C ILE A 4 -8.63 -4.73 6.60
N PRO A 5 -9.53 -5.56 7.16
CA PRO A 5 -10.27 -5.22 8.37
C PRO A 5 -9.34 -5.16 9.58
N LEU A 6 -9.71 -4.35 10.56
CA LEU A 6 -9.00 -4.15 11.81
C LEU A 6 -9.54 -5.02 12.96
N THR A 7 -10.47 -5.94 12.69
CA THR A 7 -10.95 -6.89 13.70
C THR A 7 -9.79 -7.64 14.35
N GLY A 8 -9.62 -7.48 15.67
CA GLY A 8 -8.53 -8.09 16.43
C GLY A 8 -7.22 -7.28 16.46
N VAL A 9 -7.13 -6.17 15.72
CA VAL A 9 -6.01 -5.22 15.82
C VAL A 9 -6.21 -4.31 17.03
N PHE A 10 -5.16 -4.13 17.82
CA PHE A 10 -5.21 -3.18 18.94
C PHE A 10 -5.23 -1.73 18.39
N PRO A 11 -6.23 -0.91 18.73
CA PRO A 11 -6.40 0.40 18.11
C PRO A 11 -5.36 1.41 18.64
N LEU A 12 -4.89 2.29 17.75
CA LEU A 12 -4.07 3.45 18.11
C LEU A 12 -4.78 4.75 17.69
N ALA A 13 -5.04 4.90 16.40
CA ALA A 13 -5.78 6.01 15.82
C ALA A 13 -6.69 5.46 14.72
N PRO A 14 -7.92 5.02 15.04
CA PRO A 14 -8.72 4.20 14.13
C PRO A 14 -9.00 4.80 12.74
N SER A 15 -8.99 6.13 12.62
CA SER A 15 -9.13 6.84 11.34
C SER A 15 -7.88 6.75 10.44
N LEU A 16 -6.73 6.39 11.02
CA LEU A 16 -5.41 6.27 10.39
C LEU A 16 -4.88 4.84 10.41
N ASP A 17 -5.37 3.99 11.31
CA ASP A 17 -4.92 2.61 11.48
C ASP A 17 -5.13 1.81 10.19
N THR A 18 -4.07 1.14 9.76
CA THR A 18 -4.08 0.17 8.67
C THR A 18 -3.11 -0.94 9.01
N VAL A 19 -3.41 -2.16 8.55
CA VAL A 19 -2.50 -3.30 8.62
C VAL A 19 -2.29 -3.87 7.23
N GLY A 20 -1.15 -4.53 7.03
CA GLY A 20 -0.79 -5.15 5.77
C GLY A 20 0.44 -6.04 5.90
N PRO A 21 0.71 -6.89 4.91
CA PRO A 21 1.84 -7.80 4.94
C PRO A 21 3.17 -7.06 4.66
N ILE A 22 4.25 -7.59 5.23
CA ILE A 22 5.63 -7.27 4.87
C ILE A 22 6.24 -8.55 4.29
N ALA A 23 6.85 -8.47 3.11
CA ALA A 23 7.44 -9.62 2.41
C ALA A 23 8.71 -9.23 1.66
N GLY A 24 9.51 -10.22 1.26
CA GLY A 24 10.77 -10.00 0.54
C GLY A 24 10.62 -9.76 -0.97
N THR A 25 9.46 -10.07 -1.54
CA THR A 25 9.14 -9.86 -2.96
C THR A 25 7.76 -9.22 -3.11
N VAL A 26 7.51 -8.57 -4.26
CA VAL A 26 6.19 -7.98 -4.57
C VAL A 26 5.16 -9.08 -4.80
N GLU A 27 5.59 -10.21 -5.36
CA GLU A 27 4.77 -11.39 -5.61
C GLU A 27 4.24 -12.00 -4.29
N ASP A 28 5.11 -12.19 -3.29
CA ASP A 28 4.71 -12.68 -1.97
C ASP A 28 3.83 -11.67 -1.23
N LEU A 29 4.16 -10.37 -1.34
CA LEU A 29 3.35 -9.29 -0.77
C LEU A 29 1.93 -9.31 -1.35
N SER A 30 1.81 -9.44 -2.67
CA SER A 30 0.52 -9.53 -3.36
C SER A 30 -0.28 -10.76 -2.92
N LEU A 31 0.37 -11.93 -2.80
CA LEU A 31 -0.29 -13.15 -2.35
C LEU A 31 -0.86 -12.99 -0.93
N ALA A 32 -0.03 -12.54 0.02
CA ALA A 32 -0.47 -12.35 1.40
C ALA A 32 -1.56 -11.27 1.50
N TYR A 33 -1.41 -10.16 0.77
CA TYR A 33 -2.38 -9.07 0.77
C TYR A 33 -3.75 -9.53 0.30
N ARG A 34 -3.81 -10.37 -0.74
CA ARG A 34 -5.06 -10.95 -1.25
C ARG A 34 -5.79 -11.79 -0.23
N VAL A 35 -5.07 -12.55 0.60
CA VAL A 35 -5.66 -13.39 1.65
C VAL A 35 -6.20 -12.53 2.79
N MET A 36 -5.50 -11.44 3.14
CA MET A 36 -5.88 -10.54 4.23
C MET A 36 -7.00 -9.57 3.84
N ALA A 37 -7.07 -9.16 2.57
CA ALA A 37 -8.03 -8.17 2.11
C ALA A 37 -9.44 -8.77 1.98
N GLY A 38 -10.43 -8.05 2.49
CA GLY A 38 -11.81 -8.51 2.49
C GLY A 38 -12.71 -7.60 3.29
N TYR A 39 -14.01 -7.70 3.04
CA TYR A 39 -14.99 -7.03 3.87
C TYR A 39 -15.26 -7.84 5.13
N ASP A 40 -15.24 -7.17 6.28
CA ASP A 40 -15.69 -7.73 7.55
C ASP A 40 -16.84 -6.87 8.07
N PRO A 41 -18.07 -7.40 8.19
CA PRO A 41 -19.22 -6.65 8.69
C PRO A 41 -19.10 -6.26 10.18
N LEU A 42 -18.17 -6.87 10.92
CA LEU A 42 -17.94 -6.58 12.34
C LEU A 42 -16.95 -5.42 12.56
N ASP A 43 -16.20 -5.03 11.53
CA ASP A 43 -15.27 -3.90 11.59
C ASP A 43 -15.90 -2.64 10.98
N PRO A 44 -16.19 -1.59 11.78
CA PRO A 44 -16.77 -0.34 11.29
C PRO A 44 -15.86 0.43 10.30
N TRP A 45 -14.56 0.12 10.27
CA TRP A 45 -13.60 0.72 9.33
C TRP A 45 -13.45 -0.07 8.03
N SER A 46 -13.99 -1.29 7.98
CA SER A 46 -13.94 -2.13 6.79
C SER A 46 -14.84 -1.56 5.69
N ARG A 47 -14.33 -1.58 4.45
CA ARG A 47 -15.04 -1.05 3.28
C ARG A 47 -15.34 -2.17 2.30
N HIS A 48 -16.62 -2.29 1.94
CA HIS A 48 -17.09 -3.22 0.93
C HIS A 48 -16.57 -2.80 -0.45
N GLN A 49 -15.48 -3.43 -0.88
CA GLN A 49 -14.76 -3.11 -2.11
C GLN A 49 -14.62 -4.39 -2.96
N PRO A 50 -14.39 -4.29 -4.27
CA PRO A 50 -14.16 -5.46 -5.13
C PRO A 50 -13.04 -6.35 -4.59
N LEU A 51 -13.17 -7.67 -4.74
CA LEU A 51 -12.14 -8.61 -4.32
C LEU A 51 -10.80 -8.31 -4.99
N VAL A 52 -9.72 -8.65 -4.30
CA VAL A 52 -8.37 -8.47 -4.88
C VAL A 52 -8.11 -9.62 -5.83
N GLU A 53 -8.14 -9.31 -7.12
CA GLU A 53 -7.89 -10.26 -8.19
C GLU A 53 -6.51 -10.92 -8.07
N PRO A 54 -6.35 -12.15 -8.57
CA PRO A 54 -5.05 -12.79 -8.69
C PRO A 54 -4.00 -11.91 -9.35
N HIS A 55 -2.78 -11.97 -8.81
CA HIS A 55 -1.65 -11.39 -9.51
C HIS A 55 -1.57 -12.05 -10.89
N GLY A 56 -1.82 -11.26 -11.93
CA GLY A 56 -1.54 -11.65 -13.30
C GLY A 56 -0.04 -11.56 -13.57
N PRO A 57 0.39 -11.81 -14.82
CA PRO A 57 1.74 -11.44 -15.25
C PRO A 57 1.99 -9.96 -14.95
N ARG A 58 3.27 -9.60 -14.75
CA ARG A 58 3.66 -8.20 -14.54
C ARG A 58 3.00 -7.33 -15.62
N PRO A 59 2.16 -6.35 -15.25
CA PRO A 59 1.45 -5.56 -16.23
C PRO A 59 2.44 -4.80 -17.09
N ASP A 60 2.12 -4.65 -18.37
CA ASP A 60 2.84 -3.73 -19.24
C ASP A 60 2.53 -2.29 -18.78
N LEU A 61 3.56 -1.61 -18.28
CA LEU A 61 3.44 -0.25 -17.75
C LEU A 61 3.72 0.81 -18.82
N ARG A 62 3.94 0.44 -20.09
CA ARG A 62 4.19 1.40 -21.17
C ARG A 62 3.02 2.39 -21.29
N GLY A 63 3.36 3.68 -21.28
CA GLY A 63 2.39 4.77 -21.34
C GLY A 63 1.76 5.15 -19.99
N LEU A 64 2.07 4.42 -18.91
CA LEU A 64 1.73 4.87 -17.56
C LEU A 64 2.50 6.16 -17.24
N ARG A 65 1.82 7.12 -16.62
CA ARG A 65 2.41 8.39 -16.19
C ARG A 65 2.56 8.39 -14.67
N VAL A 66 3.76 8.66 -14.18
CA VAL A 66 4.06 8.79 -12.74
C VAL A 66 4.21 10.27 -12.43
N GLY A 67 3.39 10.79 -11.51
CA GLY A 67 3.44 12.18 -11.07
C GLY A 67 4.28 12.32 -9.80
N ILE A 68 5.26 13.22 -9.83
CA ILE A 68 6.14 13.48 -8.68
C ILE A 68 5.72 14.81 -8.02
N PRO A 69 5.34 14.84 -6.73
CA PRO A 69 4.96 16.07 -6.04
C PRO A 69 6.19 16.89 -5.63
N VAL A 70 6.88 17.47 -6.62
CA VAL A 70 8.21 18.11 -6.47
C VAL A 70 8.29 19.12 -5.31
N ARG A 71 7.29 20.01 -5.17
CA ARG A 71 7.27 21.00 -4.07
C ARG A 71 7.40 20.36 -2.69
N TRP A 72 6.76 19.22 -2.48
CA TRP A 72 6.80 18.53 -1.19
C TRP A 72 8.14 17.83 -0.94
N LEU A 73 8.81 17.38 -2.01
CA LEU A 73 10.12 16.76 -1.91
C LEU A 73 11.20 17.80 -1.64
N ASP A 74 11.12 18.98 -2.27
CA ASP A 74 12.06 20.08 -2.05
C ASP A 74 12.01 20.59 -0.60
N ASP A 75 10.81 20.64 -0.01
CA ASP A 75 10.60 21.03 1.38
C ASP A 75 10.90 19.91 2.39
N ALA A 76 11.12 18.67 1.92
CA ALA A 76 11.33 17.52 2.80
C ALA A 76 12.78 17.49 3.32
N ALA A 77 12.93 17.34 4.64
CA ALA A 77 14.22 17.05 5.26
C ALA A 77 14.61 15.57 5.04
N VAL A 78 15.03 15.24 3.82
CA VAL A 78 15.52 13.90 3.45
C VAL A 78 17.05 13.84 3.51
N SER A 79 17.59 12.70 3.92
CA SER A 79 19.04 12.47 3.88
C SER A 79 19.51 12.21 2.44
N GLU A 80 20.77 12.51 2.16
CA GLU A 80 21.39 12.29 0.84
C GLU A 80 21.22 10.85 0.32
N PRO A 81 21.42 9.77 1.13
CA PRO A 81 21.21 8.41 0.65
C PRO A 81 19.78 8.13 0.20
N VAL A 82 18.79 8.74 0.86
CA VAL A 82 17.37 8.60 0.49
C VAL A 82 17.07 9.32 -0.82
N ALA A 83 17.62 10.53 -1.00
CA ALA A 83 17.45 11.30 -2.23
C ALA A 83 18.06 10.57 -3.44
N VAL A 84 19.24 9.98 -3.30
CA VAL A 84 19.89 9.17 -4.34
C VAL A 84 19.06 7.95 -4.69
N ALA A 85 18.63 7.16 -3.70
CA ALA A 85 17.83 5.96 -3.94
C ALA A 85 16.48 6.28 -4.61
N PHE A 86 15.85 7.41 -4.25
CA PHE A 86 14.63 7.87 -4.93
C PHE A 86 14.90 8.21 -6.40
N ALA A 87 15.98 8.95 -6.69
CA ALA A 87 16.34 9.34 -8.06
C ALA A 87 16.69 8.13 -8.95
N GLU A 88 17.31 7.08 -8.39
CA GLU A 88 17.60 5.84 -9.12
C GLU A 88 16.36 5.00 -9.43
N ALA A 89 15.29 5.16 -8.66
CA ALA A 89 14.04 4.41 -8.83
C ALA A 89 13.07 5.04 -9.85
N MET A 90 13.29 6.31 -10.22
CA MET A 90 12.47 7.06 -11.19
C MET A 90 12.99 6.89 -12.62
#